data_AF-A0A0P1FA14-F1
#
_entry.id   AF-A0A0P1FA14-F1
#
_cell.length_a   1.000
_cell.length_b   1.000
_cell.length_c   1.000
_cell.angle_alpha   90.00
_cell.angle_beta   90.00
_cell.angle_gamma   90.00
#
_symmetry.space_group_name_H-M   'P 1'
#
loop_
_entity.id
_entity.type
_entity.pdbx_description
1 polymer ?
#
loop_
_entity_poly.entity_id
_entity_poly.type
_entity_poly.pdbx_seq_one_letter_code
_entity_poly.pdbx_strand_id
1 'polypeptide(L)'
;MIDWKRVAELRDEIGTDDFDEVVELFLDEVHGVIENLRHNPNPDDLESDLHFLKGSALNLGFSDFSEKCHSAERHVANEQRDLVEMQALLICFDQSLTEFLDELPRKFAA
;
A
#
# COMPACT_ATOMS: atom_id res chain seq x y z
N MET A 1 -2.84 10.31 -4.48
CA MET A 1 -2.99 9.23 -3.49
C MET A 1 -3.61 7.98 -4.06
N ILE A 2 -4.88 8.01 -4.53
CA ILE A 2 -5.55 6.82 -5.09
C ILE A 2 -5.84 6.94 -6.59
N ASP A 3 -5.37 5.97 -7.39
CA ASP A 3 -5.74 5.74 -8.78
C ASP A 3 -7.02 4.90 -8.86
N TRP A 4 -8.16 5.60 -8.83
CA TRP A 4 -9.48 4.98 -8.94
C TRP A 4 -9.74 4.29 -10.28
N LYS A 5 -9.00 4.63 -11.34
CA LYS A 5 -9.09 3.90 -12.61
C LYS A 5 -8.51 2.51 -12.44
N ARG A 6 -7.34 2.39 -11.80
CA ARG A 6 -6.76 1.07 -11.47
C ARG A 6 -7.65 0.26 -10.55
N VAL A 7 -8.29 0.89 -9.55
CA VAL A 7 -9.26 0.21 -8.67
C VAL A 7 -10.44 -0.35 -9.46
N ALA A 8 -10.99 0.43 -10.40
CA ALA A 8 -12.08 -0.04 -11.26
C ALA A 8 -11.64 -1.20 -12.18
N GLU A 9 -10.45 -1.09 -12.79
CA GLU A 9 -9.88 -2.18 -13.61
C GLU A 9 -9.68 -3.46 -12.79
N LEU A 10 -9.13 -3.35 -11.58
CA LEU A 10 -8.95 -4.49 -10.69
C LEU A 10 -10.30 -5.12 -10.29
N ARG A 11 -11.33 -4.30 -10.05
CA ARG A 11 -12.68 -4.78 -9.78
C ARG A 11 -13.30 -5.51 -10.97
N ASP A 12 -13.06 -5.03 -12.18
CA ASP A 12 -13.51 -5.70 -13.42
C ASP A 12 -12.75 -7.02 -13.65
N GLU A 13 -11.45 -7.08 -13.30
CA GLU A 13 -10.60 -8.27 -13.39
C GLU A 13 -11.03 -9.38 -12.40
N ILE A 14 -11.35 -9.00 -11.16
CA ILE A 14 -11.76 -9.94 -10.09
C ILE A 14 -13.25 -10.32 -10.21
N GLY A 15 -14.09 -9.37 -10.63
CA GLY A 15 -15.54 -9.48 -10.59
C GLY A 15 -16.13 -8.80 -9.35
N THR A 16 -17.31 -8.21 -9.51
CA THR A 16 -17.97 -7.39 -8.48
C THR A 16 -18.29 -8.15 -7.20
N ASP A 17 -18.58 -9.45 -7.31
CA ASP A 17 -19.05 -10.28 -6.19
C ASP A 17 -17.89 -10.72 -5.29
N ASP A 18 -16.68 -10.86 -5.85
CA ASP A 18 -15.49 -11.34 -5.14
C ASP A 18 -14.54 -10.19 -4.74
N PHE A 19 -14.74 -8.98 -5.29
CA PHE A 19 -13.82 -7.86 -5.10
C PHE A 19 -13.66 -7.44 -3.64
N ASP A 20 -14.76 -7.33 -2.89
CA ASP A 20 -14.72 -6.86 -1.50
C ASP A 20 -13.94 -7.84 -0.59
N GLU A 21 -14.11 -9.15 -0.77
CA GLU A 21 -13.37 -10.18 -0.03
C GLU A 21 -11.87 -10.15 -0.36
N VAL A 22 -11.53 -10.01 -1.64
CA VAL A 22 -10.12 -9.93 -2.06
C VAL A 22 -9.45 -8.66 -1.53
N VAL A 23 -10.15 -7.53 -1.53
CA VAL A 23 -9.65 -6.27 -0.97
C VAL A 23 -9.43 -6.40 0.54
N GLU A 24 -10.37 -7.00 1.28
CA GLU A 24 -10.24 -7.21 2.72
C GLU A 24 -9.00 -8.04 3.06
N LEU A 25 -8.84 -9.20 2.42
CA LEU A 25 -7.67 -10.08 2.62
C LEU A 25 -6.35 -9.35 2.35
N PHE A 26 -6.33 -8.56 1.27
CA PHE A 26 -5.14 -7.82 0.89
C PHE A 26 -4.80 -6.70 1.87
N LEU A 27 -5.81 -5.95 2.34
CA LEU A 27 -5.61 -4.90 3.33
C LEU A 27 -5.10 -5.47 4.65
N ASP A 28 -5.56 -6.65 5.06
CA ASP A 28 -5.06 -7.36 6.24
C ASP A 28 -3.56 -7.70 6.11
N GLU A 29 -3.12 -8.20 4.95
CA GLU A 29 -1.69 -8.48 4.71
C GLU A 29 -0.83 -7.21 4.73
N VAL A 30 -1.29 -6.14 4.07
CA VAL A 30 -0.60 -4.84 4.07
C VAL A 30 -0.53 -4.26 5.48
N HIS A 31 -1.61 -4.34 6.26
CA HIS A 31 -1.64 -3.92 7.66
C HIS A 31 -0.62 -4.67 8.50
N GLY A 32 -0.49 -5.98 8.33
CA GLY A 32 0.51 -6.78 9.04
C GLY A 32 1.94 -6.24 8.84
N VAL A 33 2.30 -5.92 7.60
CA VAL A 33 3.63 -5.36 7.29
C VAL A 33 3.79 -3.93 7.84
N ILE A 34 2.76 -3.09 7.73
CA ILE A 34 2.78 -1.73 8.28
C ILE A 34 2.96 -1.74 9.80
N GLU A 35 2.28 -2.65 10.50
CA GLU A 35 2.40 -2.78 11.96
C GLU A 35 3.79 -3.26 12.38
N ASN A 36 4.41 -4.16 11.61
CA ASN A 36 5.81 -4.55 11.81
C ASN A 36 6.75 -3.35 11.63
N LEU A 37 6.58 -2.56 10.57
CA LEU A 37 7.39 -1.36 10.33
C LEU A 37 7.23 -0.31 11.43
N ARG A 38 6.04 -0.19 12.04
CA ARG A 38 5.75 0.74 13.14
C ARG A 38 6.42 0.34 14.45
N HIS A 39 6.35 -0.93 14.80
CA HIS A 39 6.62 -1.38 16.17
C HIS A 39 7.92 -2.17 16.31
N ASN A 40 8.30 -2.93 15.29
CA ASN A 40 9.47 -3.80 15.33
C ASN A 40 10.11 -3.94 13.93
N PRO A 41 10.56 -2.83 13.31
CA PRO A 41 11.16 -2.90 11.99
C PRO A 41 12.45 -3.71 12.03
N ASN A 42 12.50 -4.80 11.26
CA ASN A 42 13.73 -5.56 11.08
C ASN A 42 14.54 -4.95 9.92
N PRO A 43 15.76 -4.41 10.17
CA PRO A 43 16.60 -3.87 9.10
C PRO A 43 16.89 -4.88 7.98
N ASP A 44 16.98 -6.17 8.30
CA ASP A 44 17.32 -7.19 7.30
C ASP A 44 16.16 -7.46 6.33
N ASP A 45 14.91 -7.26 6.77
CA ASP A 45 13.70 -7.48 5.98
C ASP A 45 13.18 -6.20 5.30
N LEU A 46 13.71 -5.04 5.68
CA LEU A 46 13.19 -3.74 5.26
C LEU A 46 13.08 -3.57 3.74
N GLU A 47 14.06 -4.05 2.97
CA GLU A 47 13.99 -3.98 1.50
C GLU A 47 12.83 -4.81 0.95
N SER A 48 12.66 -6.04 1.43
CA SER A 48 11.57 -6.92 1.02
C SER A 48 10.20 -6.43 1.47
N ASP A 49 10.11 -5.86 2.68
CA ASP A 49 8.87 -5.25 3.18
C ASP A 49 8.44 -4.08 2.29
N LEU A 50 9.38 -3.20 1.94
CA LEU A 50 9.13 -2.07 1.03
C LEU A 50 8.79 -2.54 -0.39
N HIS A 51 9.44 -3.60 -0.88
CA HIS A 51 9.12 -4.20 -2.18
C HIS A 51 7.69 -4.74 -2.21
N PHE A 52 7.30 -5.49 -1.18
CA PHE A 52 5.94 -6.01 -1.00
C PHE A 52 4.94 -4.86 -0.97
N LEU A 53 5.14 -3.87 -0.08
CA LEU A 53 4.24 -2.73 0.05
C LEU A 53 4.11 -1.92 -1.22
N LYS A 54 5.20 -1.73 -1.99
CA LYS A 54 5.17 -1.10 -3.31
C LYS A 54 4.25 -1.85 -4.28
N GLY A 55 4.45 -3.16 -4.42
CA GLY A 55 3.64 -4.00 -5.30
C GLY A 55 2.17 -3.98 -4.87
N SER A 56 1.95 -4.06 -3.55
CA SER A 56 0.62 -4.09 -2.99
C SER A 56 -0.13 -2.76 -3.21
N ALA A 57 0.54 -1.65 -2.89
CA ALA A 57 0.04 -0.31 -3.13
C ALA A 57 -0.30 -0.07 -4.60
N LEU A 58 0.60 -0.46 -5.53
CA LEU A 58 0.36 -0.32 -6.95
C LEU A 58 -0.87 -1.09 -7.42
N ASN A 59 -1.08 -2.31 -6.90
CA ASN A 59 -2.19 -3.14 -7.32
C ASN A 59 -3.55 -2.55 -6.89
N LEU A 60 -3.68 -2.09 -5.65
CA LEU A 60 -4.88 -1.40 -5.14
C LEU A 60 -4.99 0.07 -5.56
N GLY A 61 -4.04 0.59 -6.34
CA GLY A 61 -4.05 1.97 -6.82
C GLY A 61 -3.60 3.01 -5.80
N PHE A 62 -2.94 2.66 -4.70
CA PHE A 62 -2.37 3.62 -3.74
C PHE A 62 -1.08 4.26 -4.31
N SER A 63 -1.20 5.02 -5.41
CA SER A 63 -0.09 5.50 -6.24
C SER A 63 1.00 6.23 -5.45
N ASP A 64 0.63 7.19 -4.61
CA ASP A 64 1.61 7.99 -3.86
C ASP A 64 2.34 7.13 -2.83
N PHE A 65 1.63 6.19 -2.20
CA PHE A 65 2.21 5.25 -1.25
C PHE A 65 3.16 4.27 -1.95
N SER A 66 2.78 3.77 -3.14
CA SER A 66 3.62 2.95 -4.01
C SER A 66 4.92 3.66 -4.38
N GLU A 67 4.85 4.94 -4.78
CA GLU A 67 6.04 5.75 -5.11
C GLU A 67 6.98 5.93 -3.91
N LYS A 68 6.42 6.19 -2.72
CA LYS A 68 7.21 6.29 -1.48
C LYS A 68 7.88 4.97 -1.12
N CYS A 69 7.17 3.85 -1.24
CA CYS A 69 7.74 2.51 -1.03
C CYS A 69 8.87 2.25 -2.03
N HIS A 70 8.69 2.61 -3.30
CA HIS A 70 9.74 2.46 -4.31
C HIS A 70 10.98 3.33 -4.04
N SER A 71 10.80 4.58 -3.61
CA SER A 71 11.92 5.44 -3.24
C SER A 71 12.67 4.90 -2.03
N ALA A 72 11.96 4.47 -0.99
CA ALA A 72 12.54 3.87 0.19
C ALA A 72 13.29 2.56 -0.12
N GLU A 73 12.67 1.67 -0.90
CA GLU A 73 13.27 0.42 -1.41
C GLU A 73 14.62 0.71 -2.08
N ARG A 74 14.66 1.71 -2.98
CA ARG A 74 15.90 2.11 -3.65
C ARG A 74 16.95 2.65 -2.68
N HIS A 75 16.57 3.42 -1.67
CA HIS A 75 17.54 3.88 -0.67
C HIS A 75 18.14 2.71 0.12
N VAL A 76 17.32 1.74 0.52
CA VAL A 76 17.80 0.54 1.24
C VAL A 76 18.76 -0.27 0.37
N ALA A 77 18.41 -0.52 -0.90
CA ALA A 77 19.23 -1.26 -1.85
C ALA A 77 20.59 -0.58 -2.15
N ASN A 78 20.69 0.73 -1.95
CA ASN A 78 21.94 1.50 -2.13
C ASN A 78 22.67 1.77 -0.81
N GLU A 79 22.34 1.07 0.28
CA GLU A 79 22.91 1.25 1.62
C GLU A 79 22.68 2.67 2.22
N GLN A 80 21.67 3.38 1.73
CA GLN A 80 21.30 4.76 2.13
C GLN A 80 20.11 4.77 3.10
N ARG A 81 20.10 3.88 4.09
CA ARG A 81 18.96 3.69 5.01
C ARG A 81 18.58 4.96 5.77
N ASP A 82 19.54 5.84 6.05
CA ASP A 82 19.31 7.14 6.71
C ASP A 82 18.46 8.12 5.88
N LEU A 83 18.32 7.89 4.57
CA LEU A 83 17.47 8.69 3.67
C LEU A 83 16.02 8.17 3.61
N VAL A 84 15.71 7.05 4.26
CA VAL A 84 14.36 6.49 4.30
C VAL A 84 13.50 7.30 5.27
N GLU A 85 12.58 8.10 4.73
CA GLU A 85 11.61 8.85 5.52
C GLU A 85 10.45 7.96 6.01
N MET A 86 10.74 7.05 6.95
CA MET A 86 9.76 6.06 7.44
C MET A 86 8.47 6.69 7.96
N GLN A 87 8.57 7.78 8.73
CA GLN A 87 7.39 8.47 9.26
C GLN A 87 6.49 9.02 8.15
N ALA A 88 7.07 9.56 7.08
CA ALA A 88 6.32 10.10 5.95
C ALA A 88 5.65 8.99 5.12
N LEU A 89 6.30 7.83 5.00
CA LEU A 89 5.74 6.63 4.38
C LEU A 89 4.52 6.12 5.16
N LEU A 90 4.62 6.00 6.48
CA LEU A 90 3.53 5.54 7.35
C LEU A 90 2.34 6.50 7.37
N ILE A 91 2.59 7.82 7.38
CA ILE A 91 1.52 8.83 7.28
C ILE A 91 0.81 8.75 5.92
N CYS A 92 1.56 8.55 4.84
CA CYS A 92 0.99 8.41 3.50
C CYS A 92 0.09 7.17 3.41
N PHE A 93 0.49 6.07 4.05
CA PHE A 93 -0.35 4.87 4.15
C PHE A 93 -1.67 5.17 4.86
N ASP A 94 -1.63 5.77 6.06
CA ASP A 94 -2.84 6.07 6.84
C ASP A 94 -3.82 6.97 6.07
N GLN A 95 -3.30 7.97 5.36
CA GLN A 95 -4.09 8.85 4.52
C GLN A 95 -4.70 8.12 3.32
N SER A 96 -3.92 7.27 2.66
CA SER A 96 -4.39 6.48 1.51
C SER A 96 -5.49 5.51 1.92
N LEU A 97 -5.31 4.81 3.05
CA LEU A 97 -6.30 3.88 3.59
C LEU A 97 -7.60 4.60 3.97
N THR A 98 -7.49 5.74 4.65
CA THR A 98 -8.67 6.53 5.04
C THR A 98 -9.45 6.97 3.81
N GLU A 99 -8.78 7.53 2.80
CA GLU A 99 -9.41 7.95 1.55
C GLU A 99 -10.04 6.76 0.81
N PHE A 100 -9.35 5.63 0.75
CA PHE A 100 -9.83 4.42 0.09
C PHE A 100 -11.11 3.90 0.74
N LEU A 101 -11.13 3.71 2.06
CA LEU A 101 -12.30 3.21 2.78
C LEU A 101 -13.50 4.16 2.73
N ASP A 102 -13.26 5.48 2.73
CA ASP A 102 -14.32 6.49 2.66
C ASP A 102 -14.95 6.59 1.26
N GLU A 103 -14.14 6.49 0.21
CA GLU A 103 -14.56 6.74 -1.17
C GLU A 103 -14.94 5.47 -1.93
N LEU A 104 -14.40 4.30 -1.57
CA LEU A 104 -14.68 3.03 -2.27
C LEU A 104 -16.19 2.73 -2.32
N PRO A 105 -16.95 2.81 -1.19
CA PRO A 105 -18.40 2.59 -1.23
C PRO A 105 -19.13 3.65 -2.05
N ARG A 106 -18.63 4.90 -2.10
CA ARG A 106 -19.27 6.00 -2.85
C ARG A 106 -19.10 5.84 -4.36
N LYS A 107 -17.95 5.31 -4.80
CA LYS A 107 -17.61 5.16 -6.22
C LYS A 107 -18.19 3.90 -6.84
N PHE A 108 -18.39 2.86 -6.04
CA PHE A 108 -18.84 1.55 -6.51
C PHE A 108 -20.16 1.08 -5.90
N ALA A 109 -20.89 1.97 -5.21
CA ALA A 109 -22.28 1.73 -4.82
C ALA A 109 -23.11 1.29 -6.03
N ALA A 110 -23.90 0.23 -5.83
CA ALA A 110 -24.80 -0.36 -6.82
C ALA A 110 -25.91 0.60 -7.27
#